data_AF-A0A665TEW8-F1
#
_entry.id   AF-A0A665TEW8-F1
#
_cell.length_a   1.000
_cell.length_b   1.000
_cell.length_c   1.000
_cell.angle_alpha   90.00
_cell.angle_beta   90.00
_cell.angle_gamma   90.00
#
_symmetry.space_group_name_H-M   'P 1'
#
loop_
_entity.id
_entity.type
_entity.pdbx_description
1 polymer ?
#
loop_
_entity_poly.entity_id
_entity_poly.type
_entity_poly.pdbx_seq_one_letter_code
_entity_poly.pdbx_strand_id
1 'polypeptide(L)'
;MRTLTACLLLVFTGLQVSPSRGAYSQLGRVIRIRNKGGKFSIQGGMQCTWGAREVSDSVVLTVKCENPRAHVEGGITEITCDYRARPQSCPGFVSDPRAFWKQLGRALKRLQGKVCREERALVKPAMCKRAPREAHFKLDLSSSVASAQSGDPTAFPGTTACSSRAEYCSSSWASVCSFFFSILQGDDC
;
A
#
# COMPACT_ATOMS: atom_id res chain seq x y z
N MET A 1 46.79 74.83 6.62
CA MET A 1 45.78 75.05 5.56
C MET A 1 45.40 73.71 4.94
N ARG A 2 44.10 73.39 4.92
CA ARG A 2 43.38 72.48 3.98
C ARG A 2 43.60 70.96 4.19
N THR A 3 42.66 70.26 4.86
CA THR A 3 41.46 69.53 4.32
C THR A 3 41.84 68.24 3.58
N LEU A 4 41.15 67.09 3.59
CA LEU A 4 39.92 66.55 4.18
C LEU A 4 39.94 65.04 3.84
N THR A 5 39.27 64.24 4.66
CA THR A 5 38.91 62.82 4.47
C THR A 5 38.24 62.55 3.12
N ALA A 6 38.53 61.41 2.47
CA ALA A 6 37.62 60.81 1.49
C ALA A 6 37.72 59.28 1.48
N CYS A 7 36.59 58.67 1.82
CA CYS A 7 36.27 57.25 1.85
C CYS A 7 35.80 56.78 0.45
N LEU A 8 35.55 55.47 0.30
CA LEU A 8 34.76 54.78 -0.75
C LEU A 8 35.58 54.36 -2.01
N LEU A 9 35.49 53.14 -2.58
CA LEU A 9 34.48 52.07 -2.57
C LEU A 9 35.14 50.69 -2.75
N LEU A 10 34.75 49.70 -1.95
CA LEU A 10 34.90 48.28 -2.30
C LEU A 10 33.83 47.94 -3.35
N VAL A 11 34.25 47.66 -4.58
CA VAL A 11 33.36 47.13 -5.62
C VAL A 11 33.17 45.64 -5.36
N PHE A 12 32.10 45.29 -4.66
CA PHE A 12 31.56 43.92 -4.66
C PHE A 12 30.95 43.67 -6.05
N THR A 13 31.67 42.96 -6.91
CA THR A 13 31.07 42.34 -8.10
C THR A 13 30.20 41.16 -7.66
N GLY A 14 29.01 41.47 -7.16
CA GLY A 14 27.94 40.51 -6.99
C GLY A 14 27.35 40.19 -8.35
N LEU A 15 27.83 39.12 -8.99
CA LEU A 15 27.09 38.53 -10.11
C LEU A 15 25.87 37.83 -9.49
N GLN A 16 24.77 38.58 -9.42
CA GLN A 16 23.43 38.07 -9.14
C GLN A 16 23.13 36.95 -10.14
N VAL A 17 23.21 35.71 -9.68
CA VAL A 17 22.55 34.59 -10.36
C VAL A 17 21.07 34.89 -10.29
N SER A 18 20.52 35.37 -11.39
CA SER A 18 19.08 35.53 -11.58
C SER A 18 18.39 34.21 -11.21
N PRO A 19 17.53 34.16 -10.19
CA PRO A 19 16.58 33.07 -10.09
C PRO A 19 15.59 33.31 -11.21
N SER A 20 15.75 32.58 -12.30
CA SER A 20 14.71 32.42 -13.30
C SER A 20 13.44 32.06 -12.54
N ARG A 21 12.51 33.00 -12.45
CA ARG A 21 11.16 32.75 -11.95
C ARG A 21 10.52 31.79 -12.93
N GLY A 22 10.73 30.50 -12.68
CA GLY A 22 9.97 29.44 -13.31
C GLY A 22 8.52 29.74 -13.01
N ALA A 23 7.77 30.07 -14.06
CA ALA A 23 6.32 30.18 -13.99
C ALA A 23 5.81 28.83 -13.48
N TYR A 24 5.50 28.74 -12.20
CA TYR A 24 4.81 27.59 -11.61
C TYR A 24 3.33 27.69 -11.97
N SER A 25 3.03 27.60 -13.27
CA SER A 25 1.69 27.42 -13.80
C SER A 25 1.46 25.92 -14.03
N GLN A 26 1.51 25.14 -12.96
CA GLN A 26 1.00 23.76 -12.94
C GLN A 26 0.03 23.57 -11.76
N LEU A 27 -1.00 24.42 -11.70
CA LEU A 27 -2.22 24.03 -11.03
C LEU A 27 -2.96 23.03 -11.94
N GLY A 28 -2.90 21.75 -11.56
CA GLY A 28 -3.99 20.80 -11.79
C GLY A 28 -4.04 20.07 -13.14
N ARG A 29 -2.94 19.51 -13.65
CA ARG A 29 -3.08 18.43 -14.65
C ARG A 29 -3.61 17.18 -13.91
N VAL A 30 -4.93 16.97 -13.94
CA VAL A 30 -5.58 15.78 -13.37
C VAL A 30 -5.02 14.53 -14.05
N ILE A 31 -4.19 13.76 -13.34
CA ILE A 31 -3.61 12.51 -13.85
C ILE A 31 -4.73 11.46 -13.91
N ARG A 32 -5.24 11.15 -15.10
CA ARG A 32 -6.30 10.16 -15.28
C ARG A 32 -5.75 8.73 -15.10
N ILE A 33 -6.22 8.05 -14.05
CA ILE A 33 -5.84 6.66 -13.70
C ILE A 33 -6.75 5.61 -14.37
N ARG A 34 -7.79 6.05 -15.10
CA ARG A 34 -8.71 5.14 -15.82
C ARG A 34 -7.98 4.22 -16.80
N ASN A 35 -8.36 2.95 -16.80
CA ASN A 35 -7.86 1.90 -17.69
C ASN A 35 -6.35 1.65 -17.58
N LYS A 36 -5.76 1.81 -16.39
CA LYS A 36 -4.38 1.40 -16.12
C LYS A 36 -4.35 -0.01 -15.57
N GLY A 37 -3.67 -0.90 -16.27
CA GLY A 37 -3.64 -2.31 -15.93
C GLY A 37 -2.59 -3.05 -16.74
N GLY A 38 -2.44 -4.34 -16.45
CA GLY A 38 -1.54 -5.21 -17.18
C GLY A 38 -1.64 -6.66 -16.73
N LYS A 39 -0.80 -7.50 -17.31
CA LYS A 39 -0.68 -8.92 -16.96
C LYS A 39 0.78 -9.32 -16.73
N PHE A 40 1.00 -10.33 -15.91
CA PHE A 40 2.30 -10.92 -15.64
C PHE A 40 2.14 -12.37 -15.21
N SER A 41 3.22 -13.15 -15.30
CA SER A 41 3.25 -14.53 -14.81
C SER A 41 4.27 -14.65 -13.69
N ILE A 42 3.96 -15.47 -12.69
CA ILE A 42 4.85 -15.80 -11.58
C ILE A 42 5.39 -17.22 -11.74
N GLN A 43 6.47 -17.53 -11.03
CA GLN A 43 7.01 -18.89 -10.93
C GLN A 43 5.91 -19.85 -10.46
N GLY A 44 5.81 -21.03 -11.08
CA GLY A 44 4.70 -21.98 -10.87
C GLY A 44 3.58 -21.89 -11.90
N GLY A 45 3.67 -20.98 -12.90
CA GLY A 45 2.74 -20.94 -14.04
C GLY A 45 1.43 -20.21 -13.76
N MET A 46 1.27 -19.61 -12.58
CA MET A 46 0.13 -18.73 -12.27
C MET A 46 0.17 -17.48 -13.15
N GLN A 47 -0.98 -17.18 -13.77
CA GLN A 47 -1.19 -16.04 -14.65
C GLN A 47 -1.94 -14.95 -13.87
N CYS A 48 -1.34 -13.77 -13.75
CA CYS A 48 -1.90 -12.66 -13.00
C CYS A 48 -2.26 -11.49 -13.90
N THR A 49 -3.36 -10.83 -13.59
CA THR A 49 -3.80 -9.56 -14.16
C THR A 49 -3.94 -8.53 -13.05
N TRP A 50 -3.81 -7.25 -13.40
CA TRP A 50 -4.00 -6.17 -12.44
C TRP A 50 -4.66 -4.96 -13.09
N GLY A 51 -5.45 -4.23 -12.29
CA GLY A 51 -6.11 -3.00 -12.70
C GLY A 51 -6.09 -1.96 -11.58
N ALA A 52 -5.87 -0.70 -11.94
CA ALA A 52 -5.86 0.42 -11.00
C ALA A 52 -7.17 1.22 -11.07
N ARG A 53 -7.70 1.55 -9.91
CA ARG A 53 -8.86 2.42 -9.70
C ARG A 53 -8.52 3.51 -8.69
N GLU A 54 -9.13 4.67 -8.86
CA GLU A 54 -9.01 5.79 -7.94
C GLU A 54 -10.10 5.69 -6.87
N VAL A 55 -9.72 5.84 -5.60
CA VAL A 55 -10.61 5.80 -4.44
C VAL A 55 -10.22 6.95 -3.51
N SER A 56 -11.02 8.02 -3.54
CA SER A 56 -10.78 9.26 -2.80
C SER A 56 -9.40 9.86 -3.11
N ASP A 57 -8.48 9.86 -2.14
CA ASP A 57 -7.12 10.40 -2.22
C ASP A 57 -6.06 9.32 -2.52
N SER A 58 -6.51 8.10 -2.82
CA SER A 58 -5.66 6.93 -2.97
C SER A 58 -5.99 6.13 -4.22
N VAL A 59 -5.11 5.21 -4.55
CA VAL A 59 -5.23 4.31 -5.69
C VAL A 59 -5.27 2.89 -5.16
N VAL A 60 -6.29 2.16 -5.59
CA VAL A 60 -6.45 0.75 -5.33
C VAL A 60 -6.06 -0.03 -6.57
N LEU A 61 -5.22 -1.03 -6.39
CA LEU A 61 -4.72 -1.94 -7.41
C LEU A 61 -5.29 -3.33 -7.12
N THR A 62 -6.28 -3.76 -7.89
CA THR A 62 -6.83 -5.11 -7.81
C THR A 62 -5.97 -6.06 -8.64
N VAL A 63 -5.48 -7.13 -8.02
CA VAL A 63 -4.67 -8.17 -8.65
C VAL A 63 -5.44 -9.48 -8.57
N LYS A 64 -5.60 -10.13 -9.73
CA LYS A 64 -6.25 -11.43 -9.88
C LYS A 64 -5.24 -12.41 -10.48
N CYS A 65 -4.99 -13.52 -9.81
CA CYS A 65 -4.06 -14.57 -10.23
C CYS A 65 -4.78 -15.90 -10.36
N GLU A 66 -4.63 -16.55 -11.50
CA GLU A 66 -5.24 -17.84 -11.82
C GLU A 66 -4.17 -18.92 -11.98
N ASN A 67 -4.41 -20.11 -11.44
CA ASN A 67 -3.59 -21.29 -11.65
C ASN A 67 -4.30 -22.29 -12.57
N PRO A 68 -3.94 -22.35 -13.86
CA PRO A 68 -4.59 -23.27 -14.80
C PRO A 68 -4.37 -24.75 -14.45
N ARG A 69 -3.32 -25.09 -13.70
CA ARG A 69 -3.01 -26.48 -13.34
C ARG A 69 -3.77 -26.97 -12.12
N ALA A 70 -4.21 -26.07 -11.25
CA ALA A 70 -4.97 -26.40 -10.04
C ALA A 70 -6.33 -27.05 -10.35
N HIS A 71 -6.89 -26.84 -11.54
CA HIS A 71 -8.10 -27.52 -11.98
C HIS A 71 -7.93 -29.03 -12.18
N VAL A 72 -6.69 -29.51 -12.35
CA VAL A 72 -6.36 -30.93 -12.58
C VAL A 72 -5.67 -31.53 -11.36
N GLU A 73 -4.73 -30.79 -10.76
CA GLU A 73 -3.90 -31.27 -9.64
C GLU A 73 -4.54 -31.02 -8.25
N GLY A 74 -5.64 -30.27 -8.20
CA GLY A 74 -6.23 -29.77 -6.96
C GLY A 74 -5.49 -28.54 -6.41
N GLY A 75 -6.16 -27.78 -5.54
CA GLY A 75 -5.61 -26.59 -4.89
C GLY A 75 -6.33 -25.28 -5.26
N ILE A 76 -5.70 -24.14 -4.94
CA ILE A 76 -6.30 -22.82 -5.16
C ILE A 76 -6.22 -22.46 -6.65
N THR A 77 -7.37 -22.42 -7.30
CA THR A 77 -7.52 -22.09 -8.73
C THR A 77 -7.40 -20.60 -9.01
N GLU A 78 -7.84 -19.75 -8.08
CA GLU A 78 -7.83 -18.30 -8.23
C GLU A 78 -7.57 -17.59 -6.89
N ILE A 79 -6.80 -16.50 -6.93
CA ILE A 79 -6.61 -15.59 -5.80
C ILE A 79 -6.82 -14.16 -6.29
N THR A 80 -7.62 -13.39 -5.57
CA THR A 80 -7.81 -11.96 -5.80
C THR A 80 -7.45 -11.16 -4.54
N CYS A 81 -6.74 -10.05 -4.72
CA CYS A 81 -6.41 -9.14 -3.62
C CYS A 81 -6.26 -7.68 -4.09
N ASP A 82 -6.46 -6.73 -3.18
CA ASP A 82 -6.23 -5.31 -3.44
C ASP A 82 -4.93 -4.82 -2.78
N TYR A 83 -4.26 -3.88 -3.44
CA TYR A 83 -3.19 -3.07 -2.84
C TYR A 83 -3.59 -1.60 -2.86
N ARG A 84 -3.21 -0.85 -1.83
CA ARG A 84 -3.51 0.59 -1.73
C ARG A 84 -2.24 1.43 -1.62
N ALA A 85 -2.23 2.59 -2.28
CA ALA A 85 -1.17 3.60 -2.22
C ALA A 85 -1.72 5.01 -2.47
N ARG A 86 -0.87 6.02 -2.25
CA ARG A 86 -1.03 7.41 -2.66
C ARG A 86 0.08 7.79 -3.65
N PRO A 87 0.02 7.41 -4.94
CA PRO A 87 1.10 7.67 -5.90
C PRO A 87 1.44 9.15 -6.08
N GLN A 88 0.51 10.06 -5.77
CA GLN A 88 0.71 11.51 -5.82
C GLN A 88 1.82 12.00 -4.87
N SER A 89 2.14 11.28 -3.79
CA SER A 89 3.26 11.63 -2.91
C SER A 89 4.63 11.22 -3.46
N CYS A 90 4.68 10.60 -4.65
CA CYS A 90 5.91 10.33 -5.38
C CYS A 90 6.08 11.34 -6.54
N PRO A 91 7.10 12.23 -6.51
CA PRO A 91 7.37 13.17 -7.60
C PRO A 91 7.57 12.49 -8.96
N GLY A 92 8.15 11.27 -8.97
CA GLY A 92 8.33 10.49 -10.19
C GLY A 92 7.02 10.11 -10.87
N PHE A 93 5.96 9.83 -10.11
CA PHE A 93 4.63 9.58 -10.66
C PHE A 93 4.03 10.84 -11.27
N VAL A 94 4.14 11.97 -10.57
CA VAL A 94 3.62 13.27 -11.06
C VAL A 94 4.34 13.68 -12.36
N SER A 95 5.64 13.41 -12.45
CA SER A 95 6.46 13.73 -13.62
C SER A 95 6.18 12.81 -14.83
N ASP A 96 6.10 11.49 -14.63
CA ASP A 96 5.85 10.53 -15.71
C ASP A 96 4.94 9.37 -15.27
N PRO A 97 3.60 9.58 -15.29
CA PRO A 97 2.64 8.54 -14.97
C PRO A 97 2.75 7.32 -15.88
N ARG A 98 3.16 7.49 -17.15
CA ARG A 98 3.21 6.39 -18.12
C ARG A 98 4.36 5.44 -17.79
N ALA A 99 5.54 5.96 -17.48
CA ALA A 99 6.65 5.14 -17.02
C ALA A 99 6.38 4.51 -15.66
N PHE A 100 5.66 5.21 -14.77
CA PHE A 100 5.26 4.66 -13.47
C PHE A 100 4.51 3.33 -13.60
N TRP A 101 3.45 3.29 -14.43
CA TRP A 101 2.64 2.08 -14.60
C TRP A 101 3.43 0.92 -15.22
N LYS A 102 4.36 1.21 -16.13
CA LYS A 102 5.29 0.18 -16.66
C LYS A 102 6.18 -0.38 -15.54
N GLN A 103 6.70 0.49 -14.67
CA GLN A 103 7.53 0.07 -13.55
C GLN A 103 6.73 -0.67 -12.46
N LEU A 104 5.45 -0.34 -12.26
CA LEU A 104 4.56 -1.05 -11.36
C LEU A 104 4.36 -2.50 -11.79
N GLY A 105 4.06 -2.75 -13.07
CA GLY A 105 3.94 -4.12 -13.59
C GLY A 105 5.22 -4.94 -13.40
N ARG A 106 6.40 -4.31 -13.59
CA ARG A 106 7.70 -4.95 -13.30
C ARG A 106 7.93 -5.17 -11.80
N ALA A 107 7.39 -4.31 -10.94
CA ALA A 107 7.47 -4.48 -9.49
C ALA A 107 6.60 -5.64 -9.01
N LEU A 108 5.37 -5.78 -9.53
CA LEU A 108 4.50 -6.92 -9.25
C LEU A 108 5.17 -8.24 -9.64
N LYS A 109 5.70 -8.35 -10.86
CA LYS A 109 6.41 -9.56 -11.31
C LYS A 109 7.59 -9.93 -10.42
N ARG A 110 8.31 -8.94 -9.85
CA ARG A 110 9.44 -9.18 -8.94
C ARG A 110 9.02 -9.76 -7.58
N LEU A 111 7.76 -9.61 -7.17
CA LEU A 111 7.27 -10.24 -5.94
C LEU A 111 7.09 -11.75 -6.06
N GLN A 112 6.91 -12.27 -7.28
CA GLN A 112 6.74 -13.72 -7.53
C GLN A 112 5.65 -14.32 -6.63
N GLY A 113 5.90 -15.46 -5.98
CA GLY A 113 4.95 -16.13 -5.08
C GLY A 113 4.52 -15.33 -3.85
N LYS A 114 5.06 -14.13 -3.63
CA LYS A 114 4.65 -13.23 -2.53
C LYS A 114 3.40 -12.40 -2.85
N VAL A 115 3.01 -12.33 -4.13
CA VAL A 115 1.82 -11.59 -4.56
C VAL A 115 0.58 -12.15 -3.84
N CYS A 116 -0.19 -11.27 -3.21
CA CYS A 116 -1.41 -11.56 -2.44
C CYS A 116 -1.21 -12.42 -1.18
N ARG A 117 0.04 -12.72 -0.79
CA ARG A 117 0.34 -13.58 0.38
C ARG A 117 1.13 -12.84 1.45
N GLU A 118 2.14 -12.06 1.06
CA GLU A 118 3.03 -11.39 2.00
C GLU A 118 2.55 -9.97 2.28
N GLU A 119 1.96 -9.73 3.45
CA GLU A 119 1.43 -8.42 3.85
C GLU A 119 2.52 -7.33 3.89
N ARG A 120 3.73 -7.71 4.30
CA ARG A 120 4.85 -6.78 4.46
C ARG A 120 5.52 -6.43 3.13
N ALA A 121 5.24 -7.18 2.07
CA ALA A 121 5.80 -6.95 0.75
C ALA A 121 5.16 -5.70 0.11
N LEU A 122 5.98 -4.71 -0.15
CA LEU A 122 5.56 -3.49 -0.83
C LEU A 122 5.85 -3.59 -2.33
N VAL A 123 4.87 -3.23 -3.16
CA VAL A 123 5.10 -3.06 -4.60
C VAL A 123 5.67 -1.66 -4.83
N LYS A 124 6.97 -1.60 -5.15
CA LYS A 124 7.72 -0.34 -5.32
C LYS A 124 8.15 -0.13 -6.78
N PRO A 125 7.48 0.75 -7.53
CA PRO A 125 7.99 1.29 -8.79
C PRO A 125 9.38 1.90 -8.59
N ALA A 126 10.29 1.71 -9.55
CA ALA A 126 11.70 2.07 -9.38
C ALA A 126 11.91 3.59 -9.16
N MET A 127 11.12 4.42 -9.82
CA MET A 127 11.12 5.88 -9.69
C MET A 127 10.62 6.38 -8.33
N CYS A 128 9.92 5.52 -7.57
CA CYS A 128 9.38 5.84 -6.25
C CYS A 128 10.12 5.12 -5.12
N LYS A 129 11.31 4.53 -5.38
CA LYS A 129 12.05 3.78 -4.35
C LYS A 129 12.29 4.56 -3.05
N ARG A 130 12.56 5.87 -3.17
CA ARG A 130 12.82 6.80 -2.05
C ARG A 130 11.61 7.64 -1.67
N ALA A 131 10.45 7.40 -2.28
CA ALA A 131 9.21 8.07 -1.92
C ALA A 131 8.74 7.62 -0.52
N PRO A 132 7.90 8.41 0.16
CA PRO A 132 7.38 8.04 1.47
C PRO A 132 6.51 6.78 1.38
N ARG A 133 6.29 6.12 2.52
CA ARG A 133 5.76 4.74 2.56
C ARG A 133 4.36 4.64 1.94
N GLU A 134 3.54 5.66 2.10
CA GLU A 134 2.21 5.76 1.51
C GLU A 134 2.23 5.82 -0.02
N ALA A 135 3.35 6.20 -0.65
CA ALA A 135 3.50 6.13 -2.11
C ALA A 135 3.66 4.70 -2.63
N HIS A 136 3.98 3.74 -1.75
CA HIS A 136 4.18 2.34 -2.10
C HIS A 136 2.88 1.57 -1.90
N PHE A 137 2.56 0.69 -2.85
CA PHE A 137 1.38 -0.16 -2.76
C PHE A 137 1.59 -1.24 -1.70
N LYS A 138 0.74 -1.21 -0.68
CA LYS A 138 0.67 -2.22 0.39
C LYS A 138 -0.57 -3.10 0.17
N LEU A 139 -0.44 -4.40 0.43
CA LEU A 139 -1.58 -5.32 0.44
C LEU A 139 -2.63 -4.86 1.46
N ASP A 140 -3.88 -4.82 1.02
CA ASP A 140 -5.05 -4.50 1.85
C ASP A 140 -5.69 -5.81 2.32
N LEU A 141 -5.39 -6.22 3.55
CA LEU A 141 -5.87 -7.48 4.14
C LEU A 141 -7.39 -7.54 4.28
N SER A 142 -8.08 -6.39 4.29
CA SER A 142 -9.54 -6.36 4.34
C SER A 142 -10.19 -6.88 3.05
N SER A 143 -9.41 -6.97 1.97
CA SER A 143 -9.87 -7.36 0.63
C SER A 143 -9.58 -8.82 0.26
N SER A 144 -8.78 -9.55 1.05
CA SER A 144 -8.37 -10.91 0.72
C SER A 144 -9.49 -11.90 1.04
N VAL A 145 -10.42 -12.07 0.11
CA VAL A 145 -11.38 -13.17 0.14
C VAL A 145 -10.69 -14.37 -0.52
N ALA A 146 -10.07 -15.23 0.28
CA ALA A 146 -9.79 -16.58 -0.20
C ALA A 146 -11.14 -17.27 -0.34
N SER A 147 -11.50 -17.68 -1.55
CA SER A 147 -12.74 -18.42 -1.78
C SER A 147 -12.63 -19.79 -1.12
N ALA A 148 -12.99 -19.86 0.16
CA ALA A 148 -13.43 -21.06 0.83
C ALA A 148 -14.93 -20.85 1.08
N GLN A 149 -15.78 -21.56 0.34
CA GLN A 149 -17.20 -21.60 0.65
C GLN A 149 -17.39 -22.29 2.02
N SER A 150 -17.96 -21.58 3.00
CA SER A 150 -19.12 -22.02 3.81
C SER A 150 -19.32 -21.09 5.03
N GLY A 151 -20.51 -20.49 5.16
CA GLY A 151 -21.07 -20.05 6.46
C GLY A 151 -21.30 -18.54 6.70
N ASP A 152 -22.46 -18.06 6.25
CA ASP A 152 -23.42 -17.10 6.87
C ASP A 152 -22.95 -15.89 7.74
N PRO A 153 -23.34 -14.64 7.39
CA PRO A 153 -23.26 -13.48 8.28
C PRO A 153 -24.63 -13.14 8.88
N THR A 154 -24.94 -13.63 10.08
CA THR A 154 -26.08 -13.13 10.85
C THR A 154 -25.65 -12.04 11.85
N ALA A 155 -26.14 -10.84 11.55
CA ALA A 155 -26.38 -9.64 12.35
C ALA A 155 -25.95 -9.57 13.83
N PHE A 156 -25.27 -8.46 14.17
CA PHE A 156 -25.28 -7.89 15.52
C PHE A 156 -26.69 -7.43 15.92
N PRO A 157 -27.07 -7.63 17.19
CA PRO A 157 -27.53 -6.50 18.00
C PRO A 157 -26.77 -6.44 19.34
N GLY A 158 -26.41 -5.23 19.74
CA GLY A 158 -25.80 -4.99 21.05
C GLY A 158 -26.75 -5.30 22.19
N THR A 159 -26.22 -5.87 23.28
CA THR A 159 -26.63 -5.66 24.68
C THR A 159 -25.50 -6.19 25.57
N THR A 160 -25.15 -5.39 26.57
CA THR A 160 -24.21 -5.64 27.65
C THR A 160 -24.48 -6.97 28.37
N ALA A 161 -23.51 -7.87 28.42
CA ALA A 161 -23.43 -8.94 29.42
C ALA A 161 -22.00 -9.50 29.48
N CYS A 162 -21.43 -9.57 30.68
CA CYS A 162 -20.11 -10.10 30.99
C CYS A 162 -19.91 -11.47 30.27
N SER A 163 -19.07 -11.53 29.23
CA SER A 163 -18.90 -12.74 28.40
C SER A 163 -18.05 -13.75 29.14
N SER A 164 -18.65 -14.85 29.59
CA SER A 164 -17.93 -16.00 30.11
C SER A 164 -17.15 -16.65 28.96
N ARG A 165 -15.84 -16.36 28.90
CA ARG A 165 -14.88 -16.93 27.95
C ARG A 165 -14.56 -18.40 28.27
N ALA A 166 -15.60 -19.21 28.47
CA ALA A 166 -15.46 -20.63 28.80
C ALA A 166 -15.35 -21.52 27.54
N GLU A 167 -15.71 -21.03 26.34
CA GLU A 167 -15.77 -21.86 25.13
C GLU A 167 -14.42 -22.10 24.43
N TYR A 168 -13.31 -21.53 24.92
CA TYR A 168 -11.97 -21.69 24.30
C TYR A 168 -10.93 -22.39 25.19
N CYS A 169 -11.36 -23.12 26.23
CA CYS A 169 -10.46 -23.98 26.98
C CYS A 169 -10.50 -25.40 26.43
N SER A 170 -9.41 -25.84 25.81
CA SER A 170 -9.23 -27.25 25.45
C SER A 170 -8.97 -28.08 26.71
N SER A 171 -9.56 -29.29 26.76
CA SER A 171 -9.54 -30.19 27.93
C SER A 171 -8.14 -30.56 28.41
N SER A 172 -7.12 -30.41 27.57
CA SER A 172 -5.74 -30.76 27.90
C SER A 172 -5.02 -29.74 28.80
N TRP A 173 -5.59 -28.55 29.03
CA TRP A 173 -4.97 -27.48 29.84
C TRP A 173 -6.03 -26.63 30.55
N ALA A 174 -7.23 -27.18 30.76
CA ALA A 174 -8.36 -26.50 31.36
C ALA A 174 -8.05 -25.90 32.74
N SER A 175 -7.23 -26.55 33.58
CA SER A 175 -6.82 -26.04 34.89
C SER A 175 -5.99 -24.74 34.80
N VAL A 176 -5.09 -24.66 33.83
CA VAL A 176 -4.25 -23.47 33.57
C VAL A 176 -5.08 -22.38 32.91
N CYS A 177 -5.97 -22.76 31.99
CA CYS A 177 -6.89 -21.87 31.30
C CYS A 177 -7.82 -21.15 32.29
N SER A 178 -8.45 -21.90 33.21
CA SER A 178 -9.27 -21.34 34.29
C SER A 178 -8.47 -20.42 35.21
N PHE A 179 -7.27 -20.84 35.65
CA PHE A 179 -6.44 -20.01 36.51
C PHE A 179 -6.03 -18.68 35.84
N PHE A 180 -5.65 -18.72 34.56
CA PHE A 180 -5.27 -17.51 33.82
C PHE A 180 -6.47 -16.57 33.61
N PHE A 181 -7.66 -17.11 33.36
CA PHE A 181 -8.87 -16.28 33.25
C PHE A 181 -9.33 -15.73 34.59
N SER A 182 -9.15 -16.45 35.70
CA SER A 182 -9.39 -15.91 37.04
C SER A 182 -8.42 -14.78 37.40
N ILE A 183 -7.19 -14.78 36.88
CA ILE A 183 -6.23 -13.67 37.06
C ILE A 183 -6.58 -12.47 36.15
N LEU A 184 -7.07 -12.73 34.94
CA LEU A 184 -7.48 -11.69 34.00
C LEU A 184 -8.87 -11.10 34.29
N GLN A 185 -9.68 -11.80 35.07
CA GLN A 185 -10.91 -11.31 35.70
C GLN A 185 -10.61 -10.77 37.11
N GLY A 186 -9.47 -10.11 37.28
CA GLY A 186 -9.19 -9.31 38.47
C GLY A 186 -10.11 -8.10 38.49
N ASP A 187 -11.18 -8.25 39.27
CA ASP A 187 -12.12 -7.26 39.83
C ASP A 187 -12.80 -6.23 38.89
N ASP A 188 -14.13 -6.11 39.10
CA ASP A 188 -15.15 -5.25 38.47
C ASP A 188 -15.79 -5.73 37.14
N CYS A 189 -16.63 -6.77 37.26
CA CYS A 189 -18.09 -6.62 37.10
C CYS A 189 -18.65 -6.58 38.55
#